data_AF-A0A9Q4Q034-F1
#
_entry.id   AF-A0A9Q4Q034-F1
#
_cell.length_a   1.000
_cell.length_b   1.000
_cell.length_c   1.000
_cell.angle_alpha   90.00
_cell.angle_beta   90.00
_cell.angle_gamma   90.00
#
_symmetry.space_group_name_H-M   'P 1'
#
loop_
_entity.id
_entity.type
_entity.pdbx_description
1 polymer ?
#
loop_
_entity_poly.entity_id
_entity_poly.type
_entity_poly.pdbx_seq_one_letter_code
_entity_poly.pdbx_strand_id
1 'polypeptide(L)'
;MARGTLADTYVAAIQHDLADLPADATRVGVVRQPTSWFHAAVDENSPELGPPADLLESMRDAAEDMKMQGLCEEGAHNAAWEQVGFGETYREHLEESDEAQAALAALKDRLASGESLALVCYENTEKKRCHRTILRERLEDAES
;
A
#
# COMPACT_ATOMS: atom_id res chain seq x y z
N MET A 1 2.97 -22.56 16.13
CA MET A 1 2.97 -22.51 14.65
C MET A 1 3.96 -21.43 14.25
N ALA A 2 4.66 -21.57 13.13
CA ALA A 2 5.50 -20.47 12.64
C ALA A 2 4.59 -19.35 12.13
N ARG A 3 4.98 -18.10 12.38
CA ARG A 3 4.32 -16.93 11.78
C ARG A 3 4.44 -17.02 10.27
N GLY A 4 3.40 -16.60 9.55
CA GLY A 4 3.39 -16.54 8.09
C GLY A 4 4.33 -15.45 7.55
N THR A 5 4.56 -15.47 6.25
CA THR A 5 5.47 -14.51 5.59
C THR A 5 4.72 -13.30 5.06
N LEU A 6 5.33 -12.12 5.11
CA LEU A 6 4.79 -10.91 4.54
C LEU A 6 5.61 -10.48 3.33
N ALA A 7 4.97 -10.38 2.18
CA ALA A 7 5.53 -9.86 0.94
C ALA A 7 4.73 -8.64 0.46
N ASP A 8 5.25 -7.95 -0.55
CA ASP A 8 4.54 -6.86 -1.22
C ASP A 8 4.95 -6.79 -2.68
N THR A 9 4.06 -6.26 -3.50
CA THR A 9 4.31 -6.03 -4.92
C THR A 9 3.34 -4.98 -5.46
N TYR A 10 3.48 -4.64 -6.73
CA TYR A 10 2.58 -3.77 -7.45
C TYR A 10 1.81 -4.53 -8.52
N VAL A 11 0.60 -4.06 -8.81
CA VAL A 11 -0.33 -4.80 -9.68
C VAL A 11 0.24 -5.11 -11.06
N ALA A 12 1.03 -4.20 -11.65
CA ALA A 12 1.62 -4.44 -12.96
C ALA A 12 2.68 -5.56 -12.93
N ALA A 13 3.43 -5.75 -11.83
CA ALA A 13 4.34 -6.89 -11.70
C ALA A 13 3.57 -8.22 -11.71
N ILE A 14 2.41 -8.28 -11.07
CA ILE A 14 1.54 -9.48 -11.10
C ILE A 14 1.04 -9.72 -12.52
N GLN A 15 0.53 -8.69 -13.19
CA GLN A 15 -0.01 -8.79 -14.55
C GLN A 15 1.02 -9.21 -15.60
N HIS A 16 2.29 -8.87 -15.37
CA HIS A 16 3.40 -9.21 -16.26
C HIS A 16 4.20 -10.44 -15.81
N ASP A 17 3.77 -11.14 -14.75
CA ASP A 17 4.46 -12.32 -14.19
C ASP A 17 5.92 -12.01 -13.78
N LEU A 18 6.11 -10.83 -13.20
CA LEU A 18 7.38 -10.30 -12.70
C LEU A 18 7.43 -10.23 -11.17
N ALA A 19 6.32 -10.55 -10.49
CA ALA A 19 6.23 -10.48 -9.04
C ALA A 19 6.83 -11.74 -8.41
N ASP A 20 7.87 -11.57 -7.60
CA ASP A 20 8.45 -12.65 -6.79
C ASP A 20 7.67 -12.77 -5.47
N LEU A 21 6.58 -13.54 -5.51
CA LEU A 21 5.71 -13.79 -4.36
C LEU A 21 5.74 -15.28 -3.96
N PRO A 22 5.58 -15.62 -2.67
CA PRO A 22 5.34 -17.00 -2.27
C PRO A 22 4.11 -17.56 -3.01
N ALA A 23 4.22 -18.79 -3.50
CA ALA A 23 3.18 -19.41 -4.34
C ALA A 23 1.83 -19.58 -3.61
N ASP A 24 1.85 -19.62 -2.28
CA ASP A 24 0.70 -19.77 -1.39
C ASP A 24 0.32 -18.46 -0.68
N ALA A 25 0.93 -17.33 -1.02
CA ALA A 25 0.59 -16.05 -0.40
C ALA A 25 -0.74 -15.50 -0.92
N THR A 26 -1.63 -15.15 0.00
CA THR A 26 -2.88 -14.45 -0.33
C THR A 26 -2.56 -13.01 -0.74
N ARG A 27 -2.97 -12.61 -1.95
CA ARG A 27 -2.76 -11.25 -2.48
C ARG A 27 -3.83 -10.31 -1.98
N VAL A 28 -3.44 -9.40 -1.09
CA VAL A 28 -4.33 -8.43 -0.45
C VAL A 28 -4.09 -7.06 -1.08
N GLY A 29 -5.06 -6.57 -1.84
CA GLY A 29 -5.11 -5.20 -2.29
C GLY A 29 -5.29 -4.23 -1.12
N VAL A 30 -4.50 -3.17 -1.09
CA VAL A 30 -4.60 -2.11 -0.06
C VAL A 30 -4.89 -0.77 -0.71
N VAL A 31 -5.88 -0.78 -1.61
CA VAL A 31 -6.26 0.35 -2.45
C VAL A 31 -7.64 0.85 -2.04
N ARG A 32 -7.77 2.17 -1.81
CA ARG A 32 -9.00 2.83 -1.36
C ARG A 32 -10.14 2.70 -2.36
N GLN A 33 -9.85 2.91 -3.64
CA GLN A 33 -10.82 2.87 -4.74
C GLN A 33 -10.25 2.03 -5.89
N PRO A 34 -10.29 0.69 -5.77
CA PRO A 34 -9.76 -0.18 -6.80
C PRO A 34 -10.59 -0.09 -8.08
N THR A 35 -9.90 -0.05 -9.22
CA THR A 35 -10.50 -0.23 -10.54
C THR A 35 -11.01 -1.67 -10.72
N SER A 36 -12.00 -1.90 -11.57
CA SER A 36 -12.57 -3.25 -11.79
C SER A 36 -11.51 -4.29 -12.18
N TRP A 37 -10.50 -3.89 -12.96
CA TRP A 37 -9.42 -4.78 -13.38
C TRP A 37 -8.41 -5.09 -12.27
N PHE A 38 -8.32 -4.26 -11.23
CA PHE A 38 -7.44 -4.51 -10.08
C PHE A 38 -7.90 -5.75 -9.32
N HIS A 39 -9.22 -5.95 -9.18
CA HIS A 39 -9.80 -7.13 -8.54
C HIS A 39 -9.43 -8.46 -9.23
N ALA A 40 -9.02 -8.45 -10.50
CA ALA A 40 -8.57 -9.65 -11.18
C ALA A 40 -7.12 -10.06 -10.81
N ALA A 41 -6.35 -9.14 -10.23
CA ALA A 41 -4.94 -9.34 -9.90
C ALA A 41 -4.70 -9.60 -8.40
N VAL A 42 -5.72 -9.45 -7.56
CA VAL A 42 -5.67 -9.69 -6.12
C VAL A 42 -6.75 -10.70 -5.72
N ASP A 43 -6.55 -11.39 -4.60
CA ASP A 43 -7.53 -12.34 -4.08
C ASP A 43 -8.63 -11.62 -3.28
N GLU A 44 -8.27 -10.51 -2.63
CA GLU A 44 -9.18 -9.61 -1.92
C GLU A 44 -8.62 -8.18 -1.88
N ASN A 45 -9.44 -7.20 -1.46
CA ASN A 45 -8.99 -5.82 -1.25
C ASN A 45 -9.55 -5.26 0.06
N SER A 46 -8.69 -4.65 0.88
CA SER A 46 -9.08 -3.89 2.07
C SER A 46 -8.93 -2.38 1.77
N PRO A 47 -10.01 -1.70 1.37
CA PRO A 47 -9.96 -0.27 1.09
C PRO A 47 -9.73 0.58 2.36
N GLU A 48 -9.99 0.04 3.55
CA GLU A 48 -9.74 0.66 4.85
C GLU A 48 -8.24 0.88 5.10
N LEU A 49 -7.40 0.03 4.51
CA LEU A 49 -5.94 0.19 4.53
C LEU A 49 -5.45 1.09 3.38
N GLY A 50 -6.33 1.54 2.49
CA GLY A 50 -5.99 2.51 1.45
C GLY A 50 -5.88 3.93 2.03
N PRO A 51 -4.96 4.77 1.53
CA PRO A 51 -4.83 6.15 1.99
C PRO A 51 -6.16 6.91 1.88
N PRO A 52 -6.44 7.87 2.80
CA PRO A 52 -7.65 8.68 2.74
C PRO A 52 -7.82 9.39 1.40
N ALA A 53 -9.07 9.53 0.94
CA ALA A 53 -9.37 10.11 -0.36
C ALA A 53 -8.84 11.55 -0.49
N ASP A 54 -9.00 12.37 0.53
CA ASP A 54 -8.53 13.76 0.55
C ASP A 54 -7.00 13.85 0.48
N LEU A 55 -6.30 12.86 1.08
CA LEU A 55 -4.85 12.78 1.01
C LEU A 55 -4.38 12.37 -0.40
N LEU A 56 -5.06 11.41 -1.03
CA LEU A 56 -4.80 11.00 -2.41
C LEU A 56 -5.02 12.15 -3.39
N GLU A 57 -6.10 12.91 -3.20
CA GLU A 57 -6.40 14.10 -4.01
C GLU A 57 -5.34 15.18 -3.84
N SER A 58 -4.98 15.52 -2.60
CA SER A 58 -3.95 16.52 -2.31
C SER A 58 -2.60 16.15 -2.94
N MET A 59 -2.23 14.87 -2.87
CA MET A 59 -1.00 14.35 -3.45
C MET A 59 -1.02 14.39 -4.98
N ARG A 60 -2.14 14.03 -5.61
CA ARG A 60 -2.34 14.12 -7.06
C ARG A 60 -2.17 15.56 -7.53
N ASP A 61 -2.86 16.50 -6.90
CA ASP A 61 -2.86 17.90 -7.33
C ASP A 61 -1.46 18.52 -7.19
N ALA A 62 -0.77 18.26 -6.07
CA ALA A 62 0.63 18.67 -5.88
C ALA A 62 1.59 18.06 -6.93
N ALA A 63 1.42 16.78 -7.27
CA ALA A 63 2.25 16.13 -8.27
C ALA A 63 2.02 16.70 -9.67
N GLU A 64 0.79 17.01 -10.05
CA GLU A 64 0.48 17.64 -11.34
C GLU A 64 1.07 19.06 -11.43
N ASP A 65 1.00 19.84 -10.36
CA ASP A 65 1.64 21.17 -10.30
C ASP A 65 3.16 21.08 -10.50
N MET A 66 3.81 20.10 -9.90
CA MET A 66 5.24 19.87 -10.05
C MET A 66 5.62 19.40 -11.46
N LYS A 67 4.79 18.57 -12.10
CA LYS A 67 4.98 18.20 -13.51
C LYS A 67 4.89 19.43 -14.43
N MET A 68 3.94 20.33 -14.17
CA MET A 68 3.82 21.60 -14.92
C MET A 68 5.06 22.50 -14.76
N GLN A 69 5.77 22.38 -13.63
CA GLN A 69 7.05 23.06 -13.38
C GLN A 69 8.26 22.34 -13.99
N GLY A 70 8.06 21.21 -14.68
CA GLY A 70 9.09 20.49 -15.43
C GLY A 70 9.72 19.31 -14.69
N LEU A 71 9.19 18.90 -13.54
CA LEU A 71 9.65 17.67 -12.89
C LEU A 71 9.20 16.44 -13.68
N CYS A 72 10.05 15.41 -13.71
CA CYS A 72 9.65 14.10 -14.22
C CYS A 72 8.60 13.46 -13.31
N GLU A 73 7.89 12.44 -13.81
CA GLU A 73 6.79 11.80 -13.07
C GLU A 73 7.20 11.27 -11.69
N GLU A 74 8.34 10.59 -11.60
CA GLU A 74 8.87 10.03 -10.34
C GLU A 74 9.31 11.15 -9.37
N GLY A 75 9.95 12.19 -9.90
CA GLY A 75 10.37 13.35 -9.13
C GLY A 75 9.19 14.13 -8.57
N ALA A 76 8.19 14.42 -9.42
CA ALA A 76 6.96 15.09 -9.03
C ALA A 76 6.19 14.29 -7.97
N HIS A 77 6.07 12.96 -8.15
CA HIS A 77 5.46 12.08 -7.17
C HIS A 77 6.14 12.17 -5.80
N ASN A 78 7.46 11.99 -5.74
CA ASN A 78 8.18 11.93 -4.48
C ASN A 78 8.27 13.31 -3.80
N ALA A 79 8.33 14.39 -4.57
CA ALA A 79 8.30 15.75 -4.03
C ALA A 79 6.90 16.11 -3.51
N ALA A 80 5.83 15.73 -4.22
CA ALA A 80 4.46 15.91 -3.76
C ALA A 80 4.19 15.13 -2.47
N TRP A 81 4.68 13.89 -2.38
CA TRP A 81 4.61 13.08 -1.16
C TRP A 81 5.15 13.81 0.07
N GLU A 82 6.31 14.47 -0.05
CA GLU A 82 6.87 15.26 1.06
C GLU A 82 6.07 16.53 1.32
N GLN A 83 5.68 17.24 0.25
CA GLN A 83 4.98 18.52 0.36
C GLN A 83 3.67 18.38 1.12
N VAL A 84 2.91 17.31 0.88
CA VAL A 84 1.62 17.07 1.53
C VAL A 84 1.73 16.30 2.85
N GLY A 85 2.95 15.98 3.30
CA GLY A 85 3.15 15.22 4.54
C GLY A 85 2.57 13.79 4.48
N PHE A 86 2.53 13.18 3.29
CA PHE A 86 1.75 11.97 3.05
C PHE A 86 2.04 10.85 4.04
N GLY A 87 3.32 10.59 4.31
CA GLY A 87 3.71 9.51 5.20
C GLY A 87 3.31 9.72 6.66
N GLU A 88 3.21 10.97 7.12
CA GLU A 88 2.78 11.29 8.49
C GLU A 88 1.26 11.15 8.60
N THR A 89 0.52 11.83 7.73
CA THR A 89 -0.96 11.78 7.69
C THR A 89 -1.47 10.35 7.50
N TYR A 90 -0.77 9.54 6.70
CA TYR A 90 -1.16 8.14 6.53
C TYR A 90 -0.88 7.29 7.77
N ARG A 91 0.20 7.55 8.51
CA ARG A 91 0.47 6.86 9.79
C ARG A 91 -0.59 7.21 10.84
N GLU A 92 -0.94 8.48 10.95
CA GLU A 92 -2.03 8.97 11.80
C GLU A 92 -3.35 8.29 11.43
N HIS A 93 -3.67 8.20 10.14
CA HIS A 93 -4.87 7.49 9.70
C HIS A 93 -4.92 6.02 10.18
N LEU A 94 -3.80 5.30 10.09
CA LEU A 94 -3.70 3.92 10.58
C LEU A 94 -3.80 3.82 12.11
N GLU A 95 -3.53 4.91 12.84
CA GLU A 95 -3.59 4.98 14.31
C GLU A 95 -4.95 5.47 14.82
N GLU A 96 -5.66 6.29 14.07
CA GLU A 96 -6.89 6.96 14.53
C GLU A 96 -8.17 6.39 13.93
N SER A 97 -8.12 5.73 12.76
CA SER A 97 -9.31 5.12 12.16
C SER A 97 -9.56 3.73 12.74
N ASP A 98 -10.70 3.57 13.40
CA ASP A 98 -11.17 2.28 13.93
C ASP A 98 -11.24 1.21 12.83
N GLU A 99 -11.68 1.58 11.62
CA GLU A 99 -11.75 0.67 10.48
C GLU A 99 -10.36 0.23 10.00
N ALA A 100 -9.42 1.17 9.88
CA ALA A 100 -8.05 0.86 9.49
C ALA A 100 -7.35 -0.01 10.55
N GLN A 101 -7.56 0.28 11.84
CA GLN A 101 -7.04 -0.53 12.94
C GLN A 101 -7.61 -1.95 12.93
N ALA A 102 -8.93 -2.10 12.71
CA ALA A 102 -9.58 -3.40 12.64
C ALA A 102 -9.06 -4.22 11.45
N ALA A 103 -8.92 -3.60 10.27
CA ALA A 103 -8.36 -4.25 9.09
C ALA A 103 -6.88 -4.66 9.32
N LEU A 104 -6.08 -3.78 9.94
CA LEU A 104 -4.69 -4.06 10.27
C LEU A 104 -4.58 -5.23 11.26
N ALA A 105 -5.41 -5.25 12.30
CA ALA A 105 -5.47 -6.34 13.27
C ALA A 105 -5.83 -7.67 12.61
N ALA A 106 -6.81 -7.68 11.70
CA ALA A 106 -7.20 -8.89 10.97
C ALA A 106 -6.05 -9.47 10.12
N LEU A 107 -5.25 -8.62 9.46
CA LEU A 107 -4.06 -9.09 8.73
C LEU A 107 -2.97 -9.61 9.68
N LYS A 108 -2.77 -8.96 10.83
CA LYS A 108 -1.83 -9.43 11.87
C LYS A 108 -2.21 -10.80 12.40
N ASP A 109 -3.50 -11.03 12.69
CA ASP A 109 -4.00 -12.31 13.19
C ASP A 109 -3.79 -13.43 12.17
N ARG A 110 -3.99 -13.14 10.88
CA ARG A 110 -3.73 -14.08 9.79
C ARG A 110 -2.25 -14.45 9.69
N LEU A 111 -1.36 -13.47 9.72
CA LEU A 111 0.09 -13.71 9.78
C LEU A 111 0.47 -14.54 11.01
N ALA A 112 -0.08 -14.22 12.18
CA ALA A 112 0.17 -14.96 13.43
C ALA A 112 -0.34 -16.41 13.37
N SER A 113 -1.42 -16.67 12.61
CA SER A 113 -1.94 -18.01 12.36
C SER A 113 -1.07 -18.86 11.41
N GLY A 114 -0.09 -18.24 10.74
CA GLY A 114 0.81 -18.89 9.80
C GLY A 114 0.50 -18.63 8.32
N GLU A 115 -0.52 -17.81 8.01
CA GLU A 115 -0.86 -17.47 6.63
C GLU A 115 0.15 -16.49 6.04
N SER A 116 0.63 -16.77 4.82
CA SER A 116 1.49 -15.82 4.08
C SER A 116 0.63 -14.82 3.32
N LEU A 117 0.98 -13.53 3.39
CA LEU A 117 0.23 -12.44 2.75
C LEU A 117 1.14 -11.63 1.82
N ALA A 118 0.59 -11.14 0.72
CA ALA A 118 1.24 -10.24 -0.21
C ALA A 118 0.43 -8.94 -0.36
N LEU A 119 0.97 -7.81 0.08
CA LEU A 119 0.32 -6.50 -0.09
C LEU A 119 0.46 -5.99 -1.51
N VAL A 120 -0.64 -5.51 -2.11
CA VAL A 120 -0.67 -5.03 -3.50
C VAL A 120 -1.16 -3.57 -3.57
N CYS A 121 -0.31 -2.67 -4.11
CA CYS A 121 -0.65 -1.27 -4.48
C CYS A 121 -0.44 -1.05 -5.99
N TYR A 122 -0.73 0.15 -6.51
CA TYR A 122 -0.53 0.46 -7.94
C TYR A 122 0.92 0.80 -8.28
N GLU A 123 1.58 1.54 -7.41
CA GLU A 123 2.85 2.19 -7.65
C GLU A 123 4.01 1.19 -7.58
N ASN A 124 5.06 1.33 -8.40
CA ASN A 124 6.31 0.59 -8.22
C ASN A 124 7.21 1.33 -7.20
N THR A 125 7.59 0.64 -6.13
CA THR A 125 8.38 1.20 -5.02
C THR A 125 9.86 1.39 -5.32
N GLU A 126 10.39 0.83 -6.41
CA GLU A 126 11.78 1.04 -6.83
C GLU A 126 12.06 2.50 -7.22
N LYS A 127 11.01 3.23 -7.60
CA LYS A 127 11.09 4.59 -8.16
C LYS A 127 10.28 5.61 -7.39
N LYS A 128 9.23 5.17 -6.69
CA LYS A 128 8.26 6.02 -6.01
C LYS A 128 8.05 5.55 -4.57
N ARG A 129 7.81 6.47 -3.64
CA ARG A 129 7.31 6.12 -2.31
C ARG A 129 5.89 5.52 -2.45
N CYS A 130 5.54 4.45 -1.72
CA CYS A 130 4.15 3.95 -1.64
C CYS A 130 3.76 3.77 -0.16
N HIS A 131 2.49 3.97 0.14
CA HIS A 131 1.91 3.73 1.46
C HIS A 131 2.07 2.28 1.92
N ARG A 132 2.19 1.33 0.98
CA ARG A 132 2.43 -0.08 1.31
C ARG A 132 3.70 -0.31 2.11
N THR A 133 4.72 0.52 1.94
CA THR A 133 5.96 0.40 2.73
C THR A 133 5.68 0.71 4.20
N ILE A 134 4.87 1.73 4.46
CA ILE A 134 4.41 2.08 5.82
C ILE A 134 3.51 0.96 6.39
N LEU A 135 2.60 0.41 5.59
CA LEU A 135 1.78 -0.72 6.02
C LEU A 135 2.60 -1.96 6.37
N ARG A 136 3.59 -2.28 5.53
CA ARG A 136 4.50 -3.41 5.77
C ARG A 136 5.22 -3.21 7.10
N GLU A 137 5.84 -2.05 7.31
CA GLU A 137 6.50 -1.70 8.59
C GLU A 137 5.55 -1.94 9.78
N ARG A 138 4.31 -1.44 9.70
CA ARG A 138 3.30 -1.59 10.77
C ARG A 138 2.86 -3.04 11.01
N LEU A 139 2.92 -3.90 10.01
CA LEU A 139 2.64 -5.33 10.14
C LEU A 139 3.84 -6.10 10.69
N GLU A 140 5.07 -5.69 10.36
CA GLU A 140 6.31 -6.30 10.84
C GLU A 140 6.64 -5.89 12.28
N ASP A 141 6.41 -4.63 12.67
CA ASP A 141 6.71 -4.02 13.98
C ASP A 141 5.99 -4.64 15.19
N ALA A 142 5.09 -5.62 14.99
CA ALA A 142 4.42 -6.33 16.09
C ALA A 142 5.37 -7.25 16.91
N GLU A 143 6.67 -7.22 16.64
CA GLU A 143 7.74 -7.99 17.31
C GLU A 143 8.54 -7.11 18.30
N SER A 144 7.89 -6.34 19.19
CA SER A 144 8.56 -5.64 20.30
C SER A 144 7.73 -5.57 21.57
#